data_AF-A0A0L0NGV3-F1
#
_entry.id   AF-A0A0L0NGV3-F1
#
_cell.length_a   1.000
_cell.length_b   1.000
_cell.length_c   1.000
_cell.angle_alpha   90.00
_cell.angle_beta   90.00
_cell.angle_gamma   90.00
#
_symmetry.space_group_name_H-M   'P 1'
#
loop_
_entity.id
_entity.type
_entity.pdbx_description
1 polymer ?
#
loop_
_entity_poly.entity_id
_entity_poly.type
_entity_poly.pdbx_seq_one_letter_code
_entity_poly.pdbx_strand_id
1 'polypeptide(L)'
;MTSWPFKVLCINEDNELMHLYSANVPSSLLDKFDHPSIPPPQPASISIQITAIHYKPLETLCDRLLSLILPATDSHKVERKRKMEDEDEDEDT
;
A
#
# COMPACT_ATOMS: atom_id res chain seq x y z
N MET A 1 -5.85 12.05 -15.49
CA MET A 1 -5.63 10.68 -16.00
C MET A 1 -5.88 9.73 -14.84
N THR A 2 -6.84 8.83 -14.96
CA THR A 2 -7.18 7.86 -13.91
C THR A 2 -6.28 6.64 -14.02
N SER A 3 -5.64 6.25 -12.92
CA SER A 3 -4.86 5.02 -12.80
C SER A 3 -5.41 4.16 -11.69
N TRP A 4 -5.36 2.84 -11.87
CA TRP A 4 -5.90 1.87 -10.95
C TRP A 4 -4.78 1.13 -10.23
N PRO A 5 -4.82 1.03 -8.89
CA PRO A 5 -3.86 0.25 -8.14
C PRO A 5 -4.18 -1.24 -8.31
N PHE A 6 -3.21 -2.00 -8.83
CA PHE A 6 -3.27 -3.45 -8.91
C PHE A 6 -2.20 -4.08 -8.04
N LYS A 7 -2.58 -5.18 -7.41
CA LYS A 7 -1.69 -6.00 -6.58
C LYS A 7 -1.92 -7.47 -6.94
N VAL A 8 -0.84 -8.17 -7.22
CA VAL A 8 -0.85 -9.60 -7.54
C VAL A 8 0.14 -10.29 -6.62
N LEU A 9 -0.35 -11.31 -5.92
CA LEU A 9 0.44 -12.08 -4.98
C LEU A 9 0.81 -13.41 -5.62
N CYS A 10 2.11 -13.63 -5.77
CA CYS A 10 2.67 -14.81 -6.43
C CYS A 10 3.44 -15.67 -5.44
N ILE A 11 3.27 -16.98 -5.56
CA ILE A 11 4.02 -17.99 -4.81
C ILE A 11 5.01 -18.63 -5.78
N ASN A 12 6.29 -18.66 -5.41
CA ASN A 12 7.32 -19.36 -6.17
C ASN A 12 7.63 -20.71 -5.50
N GLU A 13 8.34 -21.57 -6.23
CA GLU A 13 8.82 -22.87 -5.72
C GLU A 13 9.80 -22.72 -4.54
N ASP A 14 10.42 -21.54 -4.42
CA ASP A 14 11.17 -21.10 -3.25
C ASP A 14 10.20 -20.96 -2.06
N ASN A 15 9.91 -22.08 -1.39
CA ASN A 15 8.94 -22.23 -0.29
C ASN A 15 9.17 -21.32 0.95
N GLU A 16 10.07 -20.35 0.86
CA GLU A 16 10.45 -19.41 1.92
C GLU A 16 9.89 -18.00 1.71
N LEU A 17 9.56 -17.65 0.45
CA LEU A 17 9.15 -16.30 0.07
C LEU A 17 7.88 -16.29 -0.78
N MET A 18 7.10 -15.24 -0.60
CA MET A 18 6.01 -14.83 -1.47
C MET A 18 6.35 -13.48 -2.09
N HIS A 19 5.96 -13.25 -3.35
CA HIS A 19 6.25 -11.99 -4.04
C HIS A 19 4.95 -11.24 -4.29
N LEU A 20 4.88 -10.00 -3.80
CA LEU A 20 3.79 -9.07 -4.08
C LEU A 20 4.23 -8.12 -5.19
N TYR A 21 3.58 -8.23 -6.34
CA TYR A 21 3.75 -7.32 -7.47
C TYR A 21 2.68 -6.23 -7.37
N SER A 22 3.09 -4.97 -7.33
CA SER A 22 2.20 -3.82 -7.24
C SER A 22 2.46 -2.86 -8.39
N ALA A 23 1.41 -2.32 -8.99
CA ALA A 23 1.53 -1.35 -10.07
C ALA A 23 0.32 -0.42 -10.14
N ASN A 24 0.52 0.80 -10.63
CA ASN A 24 -0.56 1.70 -11.02
C ASN A 24 -0.76 1.60 -12.53
N VAL A 25 -1.90 1.04 -12.94
CA VAL A 25 -2.21 0.80 -14.35
C VAL A 25 -3.08 1.93 -14.90
N PRO A 26 -2.65 2.64 -15.96
CA PRO A 26 -3.47 3.67 -16.59
C PRO A 26 -4.77 3.10 -17.16
N SER A 27 -5.90 3.81 -16.98
CA SER A 27 -7.19 3.38 -17.55
C SER A 27 -7.12 3.27 -19.07
N SER A 28 -6.38 4.17 -19.73
CA SER A 28 -6.14 4.14 -21.18
C SER A 28 -5.42 2.88 -21.67
N LEU A 29 -4.72 2.15 -20.79
CA LEU A 29 -4.19 0.83 -21.11
C LEU A 29 -5.28 -0.24 -20.97
N LEU A 30 -6.14 -0.13 -19.97
CA LEU A 30 -7.25 -1.06 -19.73
C LEU A 30 -8.31 -0.99 -20.84
N ASP A 31 -8.63 0.21 -21.31
CA ASP A 31 -9.61 0.43 -22.40
C ASP A 31 -9.25 -0.33 -23.68
N LYS A 32 -7.97 -0.67 -23.87
CA LYS A 32 -7.50 -1.46 -25.03
C LYS A 32 -7.98 -2.92 -24.97
N PHE A 33 -8.25 -3.45 -23.78
CA PHE A 33 -8.79 -4.80 -23.63
C PHE A 33 -10.30 -4.84 -23.92
N ASP A 34 -11.02 -3.75 -23.63
CA ASP A 34 -12.44 -3.60 -23.96
C ASP A 34 -12.67 -3.33 -25.46
N HIS A 35 -11.70 -2.68 -26.11
CA HIS A 35 -11.74 -2.33 -27.54
C HIS A 35 -10.51 -2.82 -28.31
N PRO A 36 -10.34 -4.15 -28.47
CA PRO A 36 -9.13 -4.74 -29.06
C PRO A 36 -8.93 -4.42 -30.55
N SER A 37 -9.98 -3.95 -31.23
CA SER A 37 -9.94 -3.54 -32.64
C SER A 37 -9.36 -2.13 -32.85
N ILE A 38 -9.15 -1.35 -31.79
CA ILE A 38 -8.61 0.01 -31.87
C ILE A 38 -7.10 -0.04 -31.59
N PRO A 39 -6.24 0.36 -32.55
CA PRO A 39 -4.80 0.41 -32.33
C PRO A 39 -4.46 1.37 -31.18
N PRO A 40 -3.58 0.97 -30.25
CA PRO A 40 -3.18 1.85 -29.16
C PRO A 40 -2.44 3.08 -29.67
N PRO A 41 -2.82 4.31 -29.29
CA PRO A 41 -2.22 5.54 -29.81
C PRO A 41 -0.75 5.71 -29.40
N GLN A 42 -0.35 5.15 -28.24
CA GLN A 42 1.02 5.10 -27.77
C GLN A 42 1.31 3.79 -26.99
N PRO A 43 2.57 3.31 -27.01
CA PRO A 43 3.04 2.28 -26.10
C PRO A 43 2.84 2.74 -24.66
N ALA A 44 2.28 1.88 -23.81
CA ALA A 44 2.18 2.15 -22.38
C ALA A 44 3.34 1.46 -21.66
N SER A 45 4.00 2.20 -20.77
CA SER A 45 4.99 1.64 -19.84
C SER A 45 4.42 1.71 -18.43
N ILE A 46 4.52 0.60 -17.70
CA ILE A 46 4.06 0.50 -16.31
C ILE A 46 5.27 0.16 -15.45
N SER A 47 5.44 0.88 -14.34
CA SER A 47 6.42 0.52 -13.31
C SER A 47 5.80 -0.52 -12.37
N ILE A 48 6.49 -1.63 -12.18
CA ILE A 48 6.08 -2.71 -11.28
C ILE A 48 7.00 -2.69 -10.07
N GLN A 49 6.42 -2.55 -8.89
CA GLN A 49 7.11 -2.70 -7.62
C GLN A 49 6.99 -4.14 -7.13
N ILE A 50 8.10 -4.75 -6.76
CA ILE A 50 8.16 -6.12 -6.28
C ILE A 50 8.55 -6.09 -4.80
N THR A 51 7.72 -6.68 -3.95
CA THR A 51 7.99 -6.81 -2.51
C THR A 51 8.09 -8.30 -2.16
N ALA A 52 9.22 -8.71 -1.61
CA ALA A 52 9.40 -10.07 -1.08
C ALA A 52 8.86 -10.15 0.36
N ILE A 53 8.05 -11.17 0.64
CA ILE A 53 7.41 -11.42 1.92
C ILE A 53 7.85 -12.80 2.40
N HIS A 54 8.53 -12.84 3.54
CA HIS A 54 8.97 -14.11 4.12
C HIS A 54 7.82 -14.82 4.82
N TYR A 55 7.63 -16.12 4.57
CA TYR A 55 6.61 -16.91 5.27
C TYR A 55 6.84 -16.93 6.79
N LYS A 56 8.11 -16.96 7.22
CA LYS A 56 8.48 -16.95 8.63
C LYS A 56 8.70 -15.51 9.14
N PRO A 57 8.33 -15.21 10.40
CA PRO A 57 7.55 -16.06 11.30
C PRO A 57 6.06 -16.10 10.92
N LEU A 58 5.45 -17.29 11.01
CA LEU A 58 4.05 -17.53 10.60
C LEU A 58 3.05 -16.72 11.43
N GLU A 59 3.34 -16.47 12.71
CA GLU A 59 2.42 -15.75 13.60
C GLU A 59 2.12 -14.33 13.12
N THR A 60 3.08 -13.70 12.42
CA THR A 60 2.96 -12.32 11.91
C THR A 60 2.72 -12.26 10.40
N LEU A 61 2.55 -13.40 9.73
CA LEU A 61 2.43 -13.44 8.27
C LEU A 61 1.16 -12.72 7.78
N CYS A 62 0.02 -13.00 8.41
CA CYS A 62 -1.25 -12.37 8.07
C CYS A 62 -1.18 -10.85 8.24
N ASP A 63 -0.64 -10.35 9.35
CA ASP A 63 -0.52 -8.91 9.59
C ASP A 63 0.39 -8.24 8.54
N ARG A 64 1.52 -8.87 8.22
CA ARG A 64 2.42 -8.40 7.16
C ARG A 64 1.72 -8.35 5.80
N LEU A 65 0.98 -9.39 5.43
CA LEU A 65 0.21 -9.43 4.19
C LEU A 65 -0.88 -8.35 4.14
N LEU A 66 -1.68 -8.23 5.20
CA LEU A 66 -2.76 -7.25 5.26
C LEU A 66 -2.23 -5.82 5.20
N SER A 67 -1.12 -5.52 5.90
CA SER A 67 -0.48 -4.20 5.84
C SER A 67 -0.02 -3.81 4.44
N LEU A 68 0.34 -4.79 3.61
CA LEU A 68 0.80 -4.57 2.23
C LEU A 68 -0.34 -4.58 1.22
N ILE A 69 -1.40 -5.36 1.44
CA ILE A 69 -2.51 -5.52 0.49
C ILE A 69 -3.53 -4.38 0.66
N LEU A 70 -3.91 -4.08 1.90
CA LEU A 70 -4.95 -3.10 2.16
C LEU A 70 -4.46 -1.68 1.78
N PRO A 71 -5.36 -0.81 1.29
CA PRO A 71 -5.05 0.61 1.16
C PRO A 71 -4.66 1.13 2.55
N ALA A 72 -3.56 1.86 2.64
CA ALA A 72 -3.23 2.57 3.88
C ALA A 72 -4.41 3.49 4.20
N THR A 73 -5.14 3.19 5.28
CA THR A 73 -5.95 4.23 5.90
C THR A 73 -4.92 5.18 6.50
N ASP A 74 -4.79 6.37 5.92
CA ASP A 74 -3.99 7.45 6.48
C ASP A 74 -4.55 7.75 7.88
N SER A 75 -4.05 7.04 8.88
CA SER A 75 -4.26 7.37 10.28
C SER A 75 -3.42 8.60 10.54
N HIS A 76 -3.94 9.75 10.11
CA HIS A 76 -3.46 11.04 10.57
C HIS A 76 -3.30 10.94 12.09
N LYS A 77 -2.05 11.00 12.54
CA LYS A 77 -1.66 11.14 13.93
C LYS A 77 -2.51 12.24 14.56
N VAL A 78 -3.55 11.87 15.31
CA VAL A 78 -4.12 12.76 16.32
C VAL A 78 -3.13 12.71 17.48
N GLU A 79 -2.10 13.55 17.42
CA GLU A 79 -1.24 13.82 18.56
C GLU A 79 -2.11 14.35 19.71
N ARG A 80 -2.33 13.50 20.71
CA ARG A 80 -2.91 13.91 21.98
C ARG A 80 -1.92 14.80 22.72
N LYS A 81 -2.00 16.12 22.51
CA LYS A 81 -1.47 17.08 23.49
C LYS A 81 -2.34 17.01 24.75
N ARG A 82 -1.93 16.19 25.72
CA ARG A 82 -2.27 16.44 27.13
C ARG A 82 -1.16 17.31 27.68
N LYS A 83 -1.39 18.62 27.75
CA LYS A 83 -0.69 19.44 28.73
C LYS A 83 -1.55 19.43 29.98
N MET A 84 -0.99 18.85 31.03
CA MET A 84 -1.43 18.97 32.41
C MET A 84 -0.57 20.12 32.94
N GLU A 85 -1.18 21.29 33.12
CA GLU A 85 -0.55 22.42 33.80
C GLU A 85 -1.17 22.43 35.19
N ASP A 86 -0.55 21.69 36.11
CA ASP A 86 -0.67 21.88 37.55
C ASP A 86 0.61 22.63 37.96
N GLU A 87 0.51 23.94 38.20
CA GLU A 87 1.45 24.64 39.08
C GLU A 87 0.61 25.63 39.91
N ASP A 88 0.32 25.20 41.14
CA ASP A 88 -0.03 26.05 42.26
C ASP A 88 1.14 27.02 42.50
N GLU A 89 0.88 28.32 42.45
CA GLU A 89 1.81 29.32 42.99
C GLU A 89 1.14 30.11 44.12
N ASP A 90 1.96 30.29 45.14
CA ASP A 90 1.62 30.56 46.52
C ASP A 90 1.10 31.97 46.80
N GLU A 91 0.34 32.01 47.89
CA GLU A 91 -0.09 33.15 48.70
C GLU A 91 1.11 34.02 49.18
N ASP A 92 1.13 35.32 48.83
CA ASP A 92 1.56 36.40 49.74
C ASP A 92 1.15 37.79 49.18
N THR A 93 0.15 38.44 49.81
CA THR A 93 0.06 39.86 50.24
C THR A 93 -1.38 40.25 50.54
#